data_AF-A0A1P8DQY9-F1
#
_entry.id   AF-A0A1P8DQY9-F1
#
_cell.length_a   1.000
_cell.length_b   1.000
_cell.length_c   1.000
_cell.angle_alpha   90.00
_cell.angle_beta   90.00
_cell.angle_gamma   90.00
#
_symmetry.space_group_name_H-M   'P 1'
#
loop_
_entity.id
_entity.type
_entity.pdbx_description
1 polymer ?
#
loop_
_entity_poly.entity_id
_entity_poly.type
_entity_poly.pdbx_seq_one_letter_code
_entity_poly.pdbx_strand_id
1 'polypeptide(L)'
;MGLSDFQKKVFEMSSRTKGHSGFAAKSSIRYVERAFELARTMPEVAAFLAITAEEEAATALFIAIKSKGYLRSNELRMHDHKHKGGLYPFLTLLGVALKVSEIPYQLVVESCNGRDILKTQLQIGDFSFQPEPPLSQVNVDASGNAKDYLHEVRAVASERGITSIFQYIKDTANKRNLLLYASATNLPSVENIQSELQRHIGATILIHIIYLLIAQHGKQNLVEECLDVYLKVQHNLENKT
;
A
#
# COMPACT_ATOMS: atom_id res chain seq x y z
N MET A 1 -3.77 10.02 19.40
CA MET A 1 -4.20 9.38 18.14
C MET A 1 -4.32 7.89 18.41
N GLY A 2 -5.37 7.23 17.93
CA GLY A 2 -5.59 5.80 18.19
C GLY A 2 -6.16 5.11 16.96
N LEU A 3 -5.87 3.83 16.82
CA LEU A 3 -6.45 3.00 15.77
C LEU A 3 -7.94 2.75 16.05
N SER A 4 -8.77 2.78 15.02
CA SER A 4 -10.15 2.30 15.11
C SER A 4 -10.18 0.78 15.33
N ASP A 5 -11.31 0.25 15.79
CA ASP A 5 -11.43 -1.19 16.05
C ASP A 5 -11.28 -2.01 14.76
N PHE A 6 -11.75 -1.48 13.62
CA PHE A 6 -11.49 -2.09 12.32
C PHE A 6 -9.99 -2.10 11.97
N GLN A 7 -9.27 -1.00 12.21
CA GLN A 7 -7.83 -0.94 11.94
C GLN A 7 -7.04 -1.91 12.84
N LYS A 8 -7.40 -2.01 14.12
CA LYS A 8 -6.85 -3.01 15.04
C LYS A 8 -7.14 -4.43 14.54
N LYS A 9 -8.36 -4.67 14.04
CA LYS A 9 -8.76 -5.97 13.49
C LYS A 9 -7.93 -6.36 12.26
N VAL A 10 -7.68 -5.42 11.35
CA VAL A 10 -6.80 -5.60 10.18
C VAL A 10 -5.37 -5.98 10.61
N PHE A 11 -4.83 -5.32 11.62
CA PHE A 11 -3.50 -5.64 12.16
C PHE A 11 -3.49 -7.01 12.84
N GLU A 12 -4.50 -7.33 13.65
CA GLU A 12 -4.66 -8.64 14.27
C GLU A 12 -4.64 -9.75 13.19
N MET A 13 -5.48 -9.62 12.16
CA MET A 13 -5.55 -10.57 11.04
C MET A 13 -4.21 -10.70 10.32
N SER A 14 -3.56 -9.57 10.02
CA SER A 14 -2.25 -9.54 9.38
C SER A 14 -1.18 -10.25 10.21
N SER A 15 -1.19 -10.07 11.54
CA SER A 15 -0.23 -10.70 12.45
C SER A 15 -0.39 -12.22 12.56
N ARG A 16 -1.57 -12.76 12.23
CA ARG A 16 -1.84 -14.21 12.26
C ARG A 16 -1.34 -14.94 11.01
N THR A 17 -0.94 -14.21 9.97
CA THR A 17 -0.33 -14.80 8.78
C THR A 17 1.04 -15.42 9.12
N LYS A 18 1.38 -16.50 8.40
CA LYS A 18 2.59 -17.30 8.63
C LYS A 18 3.65 -17.02 7.58
N GLY A 19 4.88 -17.46 7.85
CA GLY A 19 6.00 -17.33 6.91
C GLY A 19 6.59 -15.93 6.86
N HIS A 20 7.44 -15.68 5.86
CA HIS A 20 8.21 -14.45 5.77
C HIS A 20 7.32 -13.19 5.65
N SER A 21 6.23 -13.26 4.88
CA SER A 21 5.26 -12.16 4.77
C SER A 21 4.62 -11.84 6.12
N GLY A 22 4.29 -12.86 6.91
CA GLY A 22 3.72 -12.67 8.24
C GLY A 22 4.69 -12.08 9.25
N PHE A 23 5.98 -12.41 9.16
CA PHE A 23 7.00 -11.74 9.99
C PHE A 23 7.18 -10.27 9.60
N ALA A 24 7.19 -9.94 8.30
CA ALA A 24 7.21 -8.55 7.85
C ALA A 24 5.96 -7.78 8.34
N ALA A 25 4.77 -8.39 8.25
CA ALA A 25 3.53 -7.82 8.77
C ALA A 25 3.60 -7.56 10.28
N LYS A 26 4.16 -8.49 11.08
CA LYS A 26 4.37 -8.31 12.53
C LYS A 26 5.36 -7.19 12.84
N SER A 27 6.47 -7.12 12.09
CA SER A 27 7.46 -6.05 12.24
C SER A 27 6.83 -4.68 11.97
N SER A 28 6.06 -4.56 10.88
CA SER A 28 5.29 -3.36 10.55
C SER A 28 4.41 -2.91 11.72
N ILE A 29 3.57 -3.80 12.26
CA ILE A 29 2.66 -3.49 13.37
C ILE A 29 3.45 -3.06 14.61
N ARG A 30 4.51 -3.79 14.96
CA ARG A 30 5.39 -3.43 16.08
C ARG A 30 5.97 -2.03 15.90
N TYR A 31 6.37 -1.64 14.69
CA TYR A 31 6.89 -0.30 14.44
C TYR A 31 5.82 0.79 14.55
N VAL A 32 4.56 0.51 14.17
CA VAL A 32 3.43 1.43 14.44
C VAL A 32 3.25 1.66 15.94
N GLU A 33 3.23 0.58 16.74
CA GLU A 33 3.08 0.66 18.20
C GLU A 33 4.21 1.50 18.82
N ARG A 34 5.46 1.23 18.44
CA ARG A 34 6.62 1.98 18.93
C ARG A 34 6.65 3.43 18.46
N ALA A 35 6.16 3.71 17.25
CA ALA A 35 6.02 5.09 16.77
C ALA A 35 5.05 5.89 17.65
N PHE A 36 3.92 5.28 18.06
CA PHE A 36 3.00 5.94 19.00
C PHE A 36 3.61 6.17 20.38
N GLU A 37 4.34 5.18 20.92
CA GLU A 37 5.01 5.30 22.22
C GLU A 37 6.04 6.44 22.24
N LEU A 38 6.81 6.60 21.17
CA LEU A 38 7.92 7.56 21.09
C LEU A 38 7.51 8.95 20.58
N ALA A 39 6.28 9.13 20.10
CA ALA A 39 5.82 10.35 19.44
C ALA A 39 6.05 11.65 20.26
N ARG A 40 6.02 11.55 21.59
CA ARG A 40 6.22 12.69 22.50
C ARG A 40 7.66 12.89 22.94
N THR A 41 8.41 11.81 23.09
CA THR A 41 9.75 11.83 23.72
C THR A 41 10.87 11.86 22.68
N MET A 42 10.66 11.27 21.51
CA MET A 42 11.61 11.18 20.41
C MET A 42 10.87 11.27 19.06
N PRO A 43 10.36 12.45 18.67
CA PRO A 43 9.50 12.59 17.50
C PRO A 43 10.18 12.18 16.18
N GLU A 44 11.47 12.43 16.01
CA GLU A 44 12.25 12.02 14.83
C GLU A 44 12.30 10.48 14.73
N VAL A 45 12.52 9.80 15.86
CA VAL A 45 12.54 8.34 15.92
C VAL A 45 11.14 7.77 15.68
N ALA A 46 10.10 8.41 16.21
CA ALA A 46 8.72 8.03 15.95
C ALA A 46 8.35 8.15 14.47
N ALA A 47 8.73 9.25 13.80
CA ALA A 47 8.53 9.43 12.36
C ALA A 47 9.30 8.36 11.55
N PHE A 48 10.56 8.10 11.92
CA PHE A 48 11.36 7.05 11.29
C PHE A 48 10.74 5.65 11.43
N LEU A 49 10.20 5.33 12.61
CA LEU A 49 9.50 4.07 12.84
C LEU A 49 8.21 3.97 12.02
N ALA A 50 7.46 5.08 11.86
CA ALA A 50 6.27 5.09 11.02
C ALA A 50 6.61 4.84 9.53
N ILE A 51 7.69 5.43 9.02
CA ILE A 51 8.23 5.12 7.68
C ILE A 51 8.61 3.64 7.58
N THR A 52 9.32 3.14 8.57
CA THR A 52 9.79 1.74 8.59
C THR A 52 8.60 0.77 8.65
N ALA A 53 7.52 1.13 9.36
CA ALA A 53 6.29 0.36 9.39
C ALA A 53 5.66 0.24 8.00
N GLU A 54 5.54 1.35 7.28
CA GLU A 54 5.05 1.37 5.89
C GLU A 54 5.93 0.52 4.96
N GLU A 55 7.25 0.61 5.09
CA GLU A 55 8.16 -0.22 4.31
C GLU A 55 7.99 -1.72 4.62
N GLU A 56 7.86 -2.12 5.88
CA GLU A 56 7.64 -3.53 6.24
C GLU A 56 6.26 -4.04 5.79
N ALA A 57 5.24 -3.18 5.79
CA ALA A 57 3.95 -3.51 5.18
C ALA A 57 4.10 -3.74 3.67
N ALA A 58 4.87 -2.90 2.98
CA ALA A 58 5.19 -3.09 1.56
C ALA A 58 5.96 -4.40 1.32
N THR A 59 6.93 -4.73 2.18
CA THR A 59 7.64 -6.02 2.17
C THR A 59 6.66 -7.19 2.30
N ALA A 60 5.73 -7.14 3.27
CA ALA A 60 4.73 -8.18 3.46
C ALA A 60 3.87 -8.40 2.21
N LEU A 61 3.42 -7.30 1.59
CA LEU A 61 2.68 -7.32 0.33
C LEU A 61 3.50 -7.91 -0.82
N PHE A 62 4.74 -7.48 -1.01
CA PHE A 62 5.60 -7.98 -2.09
C PHE A 62 5.86 -9.49 -1.96
N ILE A 63 6.07 -9.98 -0.73
CA ILE A 63 6.23 -11.42 -0.47
C ILE A 63 4.93 -12.16 -0.79
N ALA A 64 3.76 -11.63 -0.40
CA ALA A 64 2.48 -12.25 -0.76
C ALA A 64 2.30 -12.34 -2.26
N ILE A 65 2.57 -11.26 -3.00
CA ILE A 65 2.51 -11.23 -4.46
C ILE A 65 3.45 -12.29 -5.06
N LYS A 66 4.72 -12.35 -4.62
CA LYS A 66 5.66 -13.39 -5.08
C LYS A 66 5.16 -14.81 -4.80
N SER A 67 4.66 -15.05 -3.58
CA SER A 67 4.19 -16.38 -3.16
C SER A 67 2.97 -16.88 -3.94
N LYS A 68 2.17 -15.95 -4.49
CA LYS A 68 1.00 -16.26 -5.33
C LYS A 68 1.35 -16.46 -6.81
N GLY A 69 2.61 -16.27 -7.21
CA GLY A 69 3.04 -16.48 -8.60
C GLY A 69 2.44 -15.47 -9.58
N TYR A 70 2.31 -14.21 -9.19
CA TYR A 70 1.96 -13.13 -10.13
C TYR A 70 3.05 -12.95 -11.18
N LEU A 71 2.65 -12.66 -12.41
CA LEU A 71 3.59 -12.43 -13.51
C LEU A 71 4.55 -11.28 -13.14
N ARG A 72 5.84 -11.43 -13.48
CA ARG A 72 6.92 -10.47 -13.16
C ARG A 72 7.12 -10.16 -11.66
N SER A 73 6.48 -10.88 -10.74
CA SER A 73 6.62 -10.64 -9.29
C SER A 73 8.07 -10.70 -8.80
N ASN A 74 8.93 -11.47 -9.46
CA ASN A 74 10.35 -11.59 -9.13
C ASN A 74 11.15 -10.29 -9.32
N GLU A 75 10.64 -9.34 -10.10
CA GLU A 75 11.26 -8.01 -10.29
C GLU A 75 11.06 -7.08 -9.09
N LEU A 76 10.14 -7.39 -8.17
CA LEU A 76 9.96 -6.64 -6.92
C LEU A 76 11.20 -6.74 -6.03
N ARG A 77 11.77 -5.60 -5.65
CA ARG A 77 12.99 -5.53 -4.82
C ARG A 77 12.65 -5.18 -3.38
N MET A 78 12.54 -6.20 -2.53
CA MET A 78 12.12 -6.07 -1.13
C MET A 78 13.18 -5.40 -0.24
N HIS A 79 14.44 -5.34 -0.68
CA HIS A 79 15.53 -4.68 0.05
C HIS A 79 15.82 -3.27 -0.45
N ASP A 80 15.12 -2.81 -1.49
CA ASP A 80 15.28 -1.47 -2.03
C ASP A 80 14.27 -0.53 -1.37
N HIS A 81 14.74 0.36 -0.50
CA HIS A 81 13.90 1.34 0.19
C HIS A 81 13.10 2.24 -0.76
N LYS A 82 13.63 2.56 -1.95
CA LYS A 82 12.91 3.36 -2.95
C LYS A 82 11.76 2.56 -3.55
N HIS A 83 12.02 1.28 -3.80
CA HIS A 83 11.02 0.36 -4.32
C HIS A 83 9.95 0.02 -3.27
N LYS A 84 10.23 0.11 -1.97
CA LYS A 84 9.19 -0.03 -0.92
C LYS A 84 8.44 1.28 -0.68
N GLY A 85 9.16 2.37 -0.46
CA GLY A 85 8.59 3.70 -0.19
C GLY A 85 7.78 4.28 -1.36
N GLY A 86 8.01 3.79 -2.58
CA GLY A 86 7.22 4.15 -3.76
C GLY A 86 5.85 3.50 -3.86
N LEU A 87 5.56 2.46 -3.07
CA LEU A 87 4.32 1.71 -3.17
C LEU A 87 3.11 2.57 -2.83
N TYR A 88 3.11 3.24 -1.68
CA TYR A 88 1.96 4.06 -1.28
C TYR A 88 1.70 5.23 -2.25
N PRO A 89 2.69 6.05 -2.66
CA PRO A 89 2.49 7.06 -3.68
C PRO A 89 1.86 6.51 -4.96
N PHE A 90 2.33 5.35 -5.45
CA PHE A 90 1.72 4.67 -6.59
C PHE A 90 0.26 4.28 -6.32
N LEU A 91 -0.04 3.65 -5.18
CA LEU A 91 -1.41 3.27 -4.80
C LEU A 91 -2.36 4.47 -4.74
N THR A 92 -1.88 5.66 -4.35
CA THR A 92 -2.73 6.88 -4.34
C THR A 92 -3.07 7.42 -5.73
N LEU A 93 -2.21 7.19 -6.73
CA LEU A 93 -2.50 7.51 -8.12
C LEU A 93 -3.43 6.46 -8.73
N LEU A 94 -3.10 5.19 -8.49
CA LEU A 94 -3.89 4.04 -8.94
C LEU A 94 -5.33 4.09 -8.41
N GLY A 95 -5.53 4.43 -7.13
CA GLY A 95 -6.87 4.52 -6.54
C GLY A 95 -7.80 5.49 -7.27
N VAL A 96 -7.27 6.60 -7.79
CA VAL A 96 -8.04 7.54 -8.61
C VAL A 96 -8.23 7.01 -10.04
N ALA A 97 -7.18 6.45 -10.65
CA ALA A 97 -7.23 5.86 -11.99
C ALA A 97 -8.23 4.71 -12.12
N LEU A 98 -8.42 3.95 -11.03
CA LEU A 98 -9.37 2.83 -10.99
C LEU A 98 -10.83 3.29 -11.03
N LYS A 99 -11.16 4.55 -10.71
CA LYS A 99 -12.53 5.09 -10.69
C LYS A 99 -13.54 4.21 -9.92
N VAL A 100 -13.08 3.41 -8.95
CA VAL A 100 -13.93 2.49 -8.14
C VAL A 100 -14.97 3.25 -7.29
N SER A 101 -14.79 4.58 -7.15
CA SER A 101 -15.62 5.46 -6.31
C SER A 101 -17.10 5.51 -6.68
N GLU A 102 -17.51 4.98 -7.83
CA GLU A 102 -18.93 4.93 -8.21
C GLU A 102 -19.70 3.77 -7.57
N ILE A 103 -19.01 2.73 -7.09
CA ILE A 103 -19.66 1.55 -6.48
C ILE A 103 -19.36 1.53 -4.97
N PRO A 104 -20.38 1.59 -4.09
CA PRO A 104 -20.21 1.74 -2.64
C PRO A 104 -19.82 0.41 -1.96
N TYR A 105 -18.69 -0.17 -2.36
CA TYR A 105 -18.13 -1.34 -1.69
C TYR A 105 -17.69 -1.00 -0.25
N GLN A 106 -17.98 -1.91 0.66
CA GLN A 106 -17.53 -1.90 2.05
C GLN A 106 -16.55 -3.04 2.29
N LEU A 107 -15.63 -2.84 3.23
CA LEU A 107 -14.77 -3.91 3.73
C LEU A 107 -15.43 -4.55 4.96
N VAL A 108 -15.59 -5.87 4.91
CA VAL A 108 -16.17 -6.65 6.01
C VAL A 108 -15.25 -7.78 6.41
N VAL A 109 -15.30 -8.15 7.68
CA VAL A 109 -14.56 -9.29 8.22
C VAL A 109 -15.54 -10.42 8.44
N GLU A 110 -15.27 -11.56 7.84
CA GLU A 110 -16.07 -12.78 8.01
C GLU A 110 -15.22 -13.88 8.65
N SER A 111 -15.75 -14.52 9.69
CA SER A 111 -15.09 -15.65 10.34
C SER A 111 -15.50 -16.96 9.66
N CYS A 112 -14.58 -17.54 8.88
CA CYS A 112 -14.77 -18.82 8.21
C CYS A 112 -13.87 -19.89 8.85
N ASN A 113 -14.45 -20.94 9.42
CA ASN A 113 -13.70 -22.07 10.04
C ASN A 113 -12.65 -21.61 11.06
N GLY A 114 -13.01 -20.67 11.94
CA GLY A 114 -12.11 -20.12 12.97
C GLY A 114 -11.01 -19.19 12.43
N ARG A 115 -11.06 -18.80 11.16
CA ARG A 115 -10.17 -17.81 10.55
C ARG A 115 -10.96 -16.62 10.04
N ASP A 116 -10.51 -15.43 10.40
CA ASP A 116 -11.06 -14.18 9.89
C ASP A 116 -10.52 -13.89 8.50
N ILE A 117 -11.41 -13.57 7.56
CA ILE A 117 -11.13 -13.26 6.16
C ILE A 117 -11.68 -11.87 5.86
N LEU A 118 -10.86 -11.03 5.24
CA LEU A 118 -11.27 -9.68 4.84
C LEU A 118 -11.91 -9.74 3.46
N LYS A 119 -13.17 -9.33 3.33
CA LYS A 119 -13.93 -9.37 2.08
C LYS A 119 -14.41 -7.98 1.67
N THR A 120 -14.73 -7.83 0.39
CA THR A 120 -15.53 -6.73 -0.11
C THR A 120 -17.01 -7.10 -0.10
N GLN A 121 -17.87 -6.14 0.23
CA GLN A 121 -19.32 -6.31 0.25
C GLN A 121 -19.97 -5.12 -0.43
N LEU A 122 -21.00 -5.38 -1.24
CA LEU A 122 -21.85 -4.38 -1.87
C LEU A 122 -23.28 -4.60 -1.42
N GLN A 123 -23.87 -3.57 -0.81
CA GLN A 123 -25.27 -3.59 -0.41
C GLN A 123 -26.13 -2.95 -1.52
N ILE A 124 -27.11 -3.68 -2.04
CA ILE A 124 -28.08 -3.20 -3.03
C ILE A 124 -29.49 -3.50 -2.49
N GLY A 125 -30.14 -2.47 -1.94
CA GLY A 125 -31.40 -2.67 -1.19
C GLY A 125 -31.18 -3.63 -0.02
N ASP A 126 -31.94 -4.71 0.00
CA ASP A 126 -31.84 -5.76 1.02
C ASP A 126 -30.81 -6.86 0.67
N PHE A 127 -30.23 -6.83 -0.53
CA PHE A 127 -29.27 -7.84 -0.97
C PHE A 127 -27.84 -7.44 -0.65
N SER A 128 -27.08 -8.38 -0.11
CA SER A 128 -25.63 -8.27 0.09
C SER A 128 -24.90 -9.14 -0.93
N PHE A 129 -24.09 -8.51 -1.77
CA PHE A 129 -23.19 -9.18 -2.72
C PHE A 129 -21.76 -9.13 -2.19
N GLN A 130 -21.08 -10.27 -2.17
CA GLN A 130 -19.68 -10.37 -1.76
C GLN A 130 -18.83 -10.86 -2.93
N PRO A 131 -18.39 -9.97 -3.83
CA PRO A 131 -17.50 -10.37 -4.90
C PRO A 131 -16.14 -10.80 -4.35
N GLU A 132 -15.50 -11.76 -5.02
CA GLU A 132 -14.14 -12.16 -4.64
C GLU A 132 -13.18 -10.97 -4.80
N PRO A 133 -12.43 -10.59 -3.75
CA PRO A 133 -11.43 -9.52 -3.82
C PRO A 133 -10.36 -9.73 -4.90
N PRO A 134 -9.76 -8.63 -5.41
CA PRO A 134 -10.06 -7.23 -5.21
C PRO A 134 -11.08 -6.83 -6.30
N LEU A 135 -12.07 -7.69 -6.53
CA LEU A 135 -12.84 -7.82 -7.76
C LEU A 135 -11.99 -8.49 -8.84
N SER A 136 -12.30 -9.74 -9.21
CA SER A 136 -11.76 -10.44 -10.40
C SER A 136 -12.22 -9.78 -11.72
N GLN A 137 -12.28 -8.45 -11.73
CA GLN A 137 -12.62 -7.62 -12.86
C GLN A 137 -11.35 -7.43 -13.70
N VAL A 138 -11.43 -7.79 -14.97
CA VAL A 138 -10.59 -7.19 -15.99
C VAL A 138 -11.31 -5.91 -16.37
N ASN A 139 -10.73 -4.75 -16.09
CA ASN A 139 -11.32 -3.52 -16.61
C ASN A 139 -11.03 -3.48 -18.10
N VAL A 140 -12.10 -3.55 -18.88
CA VAL A 140 -12.06 -3.27 -20.31
C VAL A 140 -12.45 -1.82 -20.54
N ASP A 141 -11.85 -1.19 -21.54
CA ASP A 141 -12.28 0.12 -22.02
C ASP A 141 -13.64 0.03 -22.72
N ALA A 142 -14.18 1.17 -23.16
CA ALA A 142 -15.46 1.23 -23.88
C ALA A 142 -15.46 0.41 -25.19
N SER A 143 -14.29 0.02 -25.70
CA SER A 143 -14.10 -0.78 -26.91
C SER A 143 -13.89 -2.27 -26.60
N GLY A 144 -13.90 -2.68 -25.33
CA GLY A 144 -13.67 -4.06 -24.91
C GLY A 144 -12.19 -4.46 -24.80
N ASN A 145 -11.25 -3.52 -24.97
CA ASN A 145 -9.82 -3.81 -24.83
C ASN A 145 -9.37 -3.70 -23.37
N ALA A 146 -8.30 -4.41 -23.00
CA ALA A 146 -7.72 -4.26 -21.67
C ALA A 146 -7.36 -2.78 -21.38
N LYS A 147 -7.82 -2.27 -20.24
CA LYS A 147 -7.61 -0.87 -19.84
C LYS A 147 -6.12 -0.59 -19.64
N ASP A 148 -5.62 0.48 -20.25
CA ASP A 148 -4.24 0.94 -20.06
C ASP A 148 -4.11 1.74 -18.76
N TYR A 149 -3.91 1.03 -17.64
CA TYR A 149 -3.70 1.67 -16.35
C TYR A 149 -2.46 2.55 -16.27
N LEU A 150 -1.44 2.32 -17.11
CA LEU A 150 -0.29 3.20 -17.13
C LEU A 150 -0.70 4.57 -17.70
N HIS A 151 -1.50 4.59 -18.76
CA HIS A 151 -2.08 5.82 -19.29
C HIS A 151 -2.96 6.54 -18.25
N GLU A 152 -3.82 5.81 -17.56
CA GLU A 152 -4.72 6.39 -16.55
C GLU A 152 -3.96 6.95 -15.33
N VAL A 153 -2.96 6.21 -14.83
CA VAL A 153 -2.09 6.69 -13.74
C VAL A 153 -1.30 7.93 -14.18
N ARG A 154 -0.86 8.01 -15.45
CA ARG A 154 -0.22 9.21 -16.02
C ARG A 154 -1.16 10.39 -16.14
N ALA A 155 -2.41 10.17 -16.53
CA ALA A 155 -3.43 11.22 -16.58
C ALA A 155 -3.64 11.83 -15.19
N VAL A 156 -3.84 10.99 -14.17
CA VAL A 156 -3.96 11.43 -12.76
C VAL A 156 -2.71 12.16 -12.28
N ALA A 157 -1.51 11.67 -12.63
CA ALA A 157 -0.26 12.33 -12.28
C ALA A 157 -0.18 13.73 -12.91
N SER A 158 -0.51 13.85 -14.19
CA SER A 158 -0.49 15.10 -14.95
C SER A 158 -1.49 16.12 -14.39
N GLU A 159 -2.70 15.69 -14.04
CA GLU A 159 -3.72 16.53 -13.38
C GLU A 159 -3.24 17.07 -12.03
N ARG A 160 -2.40 16.31 -11.32
CA ARG A 160 -1.77 16.72 -10.05
C ARG A 160 -0.49 17.53 -10.24
N GLY A 161 -0.10 17.86 -11.47
CA GLY A 161 1.14 18.59 -11.78
C GLY A 161 2.41 17.76 -11.60
N ILE A 162 2.30 16.42 -11.57
CA ILE A 162 3.45 15.51 -11.46
C ILE A 162 3.98 15.22 -12.86
N THR A 163 5.17 15.73 -13.17
CA THR A 163 5.81 15.57 -14.49
C THR A 163 6.51 14.22 -14.68
N SER A 164 6.99 13.61 -13.59
CA SER A 164 7.52 12.25 -13.59
C SER A 164 7.06 11.53 -12.33
N ILE A 165 6.34 10.42 -12.51
CA ILE A 165 5.86 9.59 -11.41
C ILE A 165 7.05 8.90 -10.74
N PHE A 166 8.03 8.45 -11.53
CA PHE A 166 9.29 7.93 -11.03
C PHE A 166 9.99 8.91 -10.10
N GLN A 167 10.14 10.18 -10.52
CA GLN A 167 10.81 11.20 -9.71
C GLN A 167 9.98 11.54 -8.46
N TYR A 168 8.66 11.65 -8.58
CA TYR A 168 7.75 11.83 -7.44
C TYR A 168 7.86 10.72 -6.39
N ILE A 169 7.92 9.46 -6.83
CA ILE A 169 8.16 8.29 -5.97
C ILE A 169 9.54 8.39 -5.31
N LYS A 170 10.58 8.70 -6.09
CA LYS A 170 11.96 8.80 -5.62
C LYS A 170 12.11 9.89 -4.56
N ASP A 171 11.49 11.05 -4.76
CA ASP A 171 11.53 12.16 -3.80
C ASP A 171 10.76 11.83 -2.53
N THR A 172 9.62 11.15 -2.66
CA THR A 172 8.86 10.68 -1.49
C THR A 172 9.67 9.65 -0.69
N ALA A 173 10.36 8.72 -1.35
CA ALA A 173 11.21 7.73 -0.69
C ALA A 173 12.45 8.35 -0.03
N ASN A 174 12.98 9.45 -0.58
CA ASN A 174 14.14 10.15 -0.01
C ASN A 174 13.85 10.85 1.32
N LYS A 175 12.57 11.07 1.69
CA LYS A 175 12.19 11.64 2.99
C LYS A 175 12.77 10.87 4.18
N ARG A 176 12.90 9.55 4.06
CA ARG A 176 13.58 8.70 5.06
C ARG A 176 14.99 9.18 5.36
N ASN A 177 15.77 9.51 4.33
CA ASN A 177 17.16 9.92 4.51
C ASN A 177 17.26 11.29 5.19
N LEU A 178 16.29 12.17 4.94
CA LEU A 178 16.23 13.49 5.59
C LEU A 178 15.96 13.40 7.09
N LEU A 179 15.24 12.36 7.54
CA LEU A 179 14.94 12.14 8.96
C LEU A 179 16.06 11.43 9.72
N LEU A 180 16.87 10.64 9.01
CA LEU A 180 17.94 9.83 9.62
C LEU A 180 19.27 10.56 9.73
N TYR A 181 19.58 11.42 8.76
CA TYR A 181 20.91 11.96 8.60
C TYR A 181 20.91 13.46 8.82
N ALA A 182 21.80 13.93 9.70
CA ALA A 182 22.08 15.35 9.84
C ALA A 182 22.56 15.91 8.49
N SER A 183 22.09 17.11 8.18
CA SER A 183 22.67 17.89 7.09
C SER A 183 23.99 18.51 7.56
N ALA A 184 24.71 19.15 6.65
CA ALA A 184 25.94 19.88 6.99
C ALA A 184 25.71 21.04 7.99
N THR A 185 24.45 21.45 8.20
CA THR A 185 24.10 22.67 8.95
C THR A 185 23.09 22.44 10.08
N ASN A 186 22.25 21.42 9.99
CA ASN A 186 21.15 21.19 10.93
C ASN A 186 20.99 19.70 11.29
N LEU A 187 20.60 19.46 12.55
CA LEU A 187 20.06 18.16 12.97
C LEU A 187 18.66 17.94 12.37
N PRO A 188 18.26 16.68 12.09
CA PRO A 188 16.90 16.37 11.69
C PRO A 188 15.92 16.84 12.76
N SER A 189 14.82 17.45 12.34
CA SER A 189 13.71 17.81 13.22
C SER A 189 12.39 17.52 12.51
N VAL A 190 11.37 17.18 13.29
CA VAL A 190 10.01 16.95 12.79
C VAL A 190 9.10 18.07 13.30
N GLU A 191 8.73 19.00 12.42
CA GLU A 191 7.86 20.12 12.79
C GLU A 191 6.47 19.65 13.25
N ASN A 192 5.89 18.66 12.58
CA ASN A 192 4.56 18.15 12.90
C ASN A 192 4.53 16.62 12.92
N ILE A 193 4.92 16.05 14.06
CA ILE A 193 4.92 14.60 14.27
C ILE A 193 3.54 13.97 14.08
N GLN A 194 2.46 14.66 14.44
CA GLN A 194 1.11 14.10 14.29
C GLN A 194 0.75 13.90 12.82
N SER A 195 1.09 14.86 11.96
CA SER A 195 0.91 14.76 10.51
C SER A 195 1.71 13.61 9.92
N GLU A 196 2.98 13.46 10.33
CA GLU A 196 3.83 12.36 9.85
C GLU A 196 3.27 10.99 10.26
N LEU A 197 2.90 10.83 11.54
CA LEU A 197 2.28 9.59 12.02
C LEU A 197 0.97 9.30 11.29
N GLN A 198 0.10 10.29 11.11
CA GLN A 198 -1.17 10.11 10.40
C GLN A 198 -0.95 9.65 8.96
N ARG A 199 0.00 10.27 8.25
CA ARG A 199 0.33 9.94 6.86
C ARG A 199 0.87 8.52 6.73
N HIS A 200 1.92 8.20 7.49
CA HIS A 200 2.64 6.94 7.37
C HIS A 200 1.84 5.77 7.94
N ILE A 201 1.20 5.92 9.10
CA ILE A 201 0.38 4.86 9.69
C ILE A 201 -0.89 4.63 8.85
N GLY A 202 -1.47 5.69 8.29
CA GLY A 202 -2.57 5.57 7.32
C GLY A 202 -2.16 4.75 6.09
N ALA A 203 -0.96 5.01 5.54
CA ALA A 203 -0.39 4.23 4.45
C ALA A 203 -0.16 2.77 4.85
N THR A 204 0.43 2.52 6.03
CA THR A 204 0.63 1.17 6.58
C THR A 204 -0.67 0.39 6.65
N ILE A 205 -1.74 0.98 7.19
CA ILE A 205 -3.05 0.33 7.30
C ILE A 205 -3.61 -0.01 5.92
N LEU A 206 -3.56 0.92 4.97
CA LEU A 206 -4.01 0.67 3.60
C LEU A 206 -3.26 -0.49 2.95
N ILE A 207 -1.94 -0.53 3.11
CA ILE A 207 -1.12 -1.63 2.58
C ILE A 207 -1.46 -2.95 3.26
N HIS A 208 -1.73 -2.96 4.57
CA HIS A 208 -2.20 -4.16 5.29
C HIS A 208 -3.57 -4.65 4.82
N ILE A 209 -4.50 -3.73 4.52
CA ILE A 209 -5.79 -4.06 3.89
C ILE A 209 -5.55 -4.77 2.55
N ILE A 210 -4.76 -4.16 1.66
CA ILE A 210 -4.44 -4.72 0.34
C ILE A 210 -3.72 -6.08 0.47
N TYR A 211 -2.78 -6.18 1.42
CA TYR A 211 -2.08 -7.41 1.75
C TYR A 211 -3.05 -8.54 2.12
N LEU A 212 -4.04 -8.29 2.97
CA LEU A 212 -5.04 -9.30 3.35
C LEU A 212 -5.92 -9.69 2.16
N LEU A 213 -6.40 -8.70 1.39
CA LEU A 213 -7.20 -8.94 0.18
C LEU A 213 -6.47 -9.79 -0.86
N ILE A 214 -5.13 -9.81 -0.86
CA ILE A 214 -4.32 -10.62 -1.79
C ILE A 214 -3.90 -11.95 -1.16
N ALA A 215 -3.43 -11.93 0.09
CA ALA A 215 -2.85 -13.10 0.74
C ALA A 215 -3.93 -14.17 1.03
N GLN A 216 -5.13 -13.74 1.42
CA GLN A 216 -6.21 -14.63 1.85
C GLN A 216 -7.04 -15.21 0.70
N HIS A 217 -6.88 -14.66 -0.51
CA HIS A 217 -7.76 -14.94 -1.66
C HIS A 217 -7.02 -15.62 -2.81
N GLY A 218 -7.75 -16.01 -3.86
CA GLY A 218 -7.18 -16.55 -5.10
C GLY A 218 -6.23 -15.57 -5.81
N LYS A 219 -5.64 -15.99 -6.93
CA LYS A 219 -4.88 -15.09 -7.81
C LYS A 219 -5.86 -14.17 -8.56
N GLN A 220 -5.50 -12.89 -8.70
CA GLN A 220 -6.42 -11.82 -9.10
C GLN A 220 -5.87 -11.00 -10.28
N ASN A 221 -6.63 -10.87 -11.37
CA ASN A 221 -6.14 -10.20 -12.59
C ASN A 221 -5.75 -8.74 -12.34
N LEU A 222 -6.59 -7.99 -11.62
CA LEU A 222 -6.32 -6.59 -11.29
C LEU A 222 -4.97 -6.40 -10.58
N VAL A 223 -4.58 -7.32 -9.71
CA VAL A 223 -3.28 -7.26 -9.01
C VAL A 223 -2.12 -7.44 -9.99
N GLU A 224 -2.27 -8.34 -10.97
CA GLU A 224 -1.27 -8.55 -12.01
C GLU A 224 -1.12 -7.32 -12.90
N GLU A 225 -2.23 -6.72 -13.32
CA GLU A 225 -2.27 -5.48 -14.12
C GLU A 225 -1.61 -4.32 -13.36
N CYS A 226 -1.94 -4.14 -12.08
CA CYS A 226 -1.37 -3.08 -11.25
C CYS A 226 0.12 -3.30 -10.97
N LEU A 227 0.55 -4.56 -10.77
CA LEU A 227 1.94 -4.92 -10.59
C LEU A 227 2.77 -4.58 -11.84
N ASP A 228 2.25 -4.87 -13.03
CA ASP A 228 2.91 -4.54 -14.29
C ASP A 228 3.16 -3.02 -14.41
N VAL A 229 2.15 -2.20 -14.13
CA VAL A 229 2.27 -0.73 -14.12
C VAL A 229 3.29 -0.28 -13.09
N TYR A 230 3.21 -0.82 -11.87
CA TYR A 230 4.14 -0.46 -10.80
C TYR A 230 5.59 -0.71 -11.21
N LEU A 231 5.87 -1.87 -11.79
CA LEU A 231 7.20 -2.21 -12.27
C LEU A 231 7.62 -1.31 -13.44
N LYS A 232 6.72 -0.96 -14.36
CA LYS A 232 7.04 -0.05 -15.48
C LYS A 232 7.45 1.34 -14.99
N VAL A 233 6.75 1.88 -13.98
CA VAL A 233 7.09 3.14 -13.30
C VAL A 233 8.46 3.03 -12.61
N GLN A 234 8.69 1.95 -11.86
CA GLN A 234 9.95 1.73 -11.13
C GLN A 234 11.19 1.58 -12.04
N HIS A 235 11.02 1.03 -13.24
CA HIS A 235 12.11 0.88 -14.23
C HIS A 235 12.41 2.15 -15.03
N ASN A 236 11.75 3.28 -14.71
CA ASN A 236 11.86 4.54 -15.44
C ASN A 236 11.63 4.36 -16.96
N LEU A 237 10.63 3.55 -17.32
CA LEU A 237 10.15 3.51 -18.71
C LEU A 237 9.50 4.84 -19.13
N GLU A 238 9.23 5.74 -18.18
CA GLU A 238 8.70 7.09 -18.38
C GLU A 238 9.59 8.00 -19.24
N ASN A 239 10.90 7.77 -19.28
CA ASN A 239 11.84 8.59 -20.05
C ASN A 239 12.26 7.98 -21.40
N LYS A 240 11.69 6.83 -21.80
CA LYS A 240 12.09 6.08 -23.02
C LYS A 240 11.06 6.08 -24.16
N THR A 241 10.04 6.92 -24.06
CA THR A 241 9.05 7.19 -25.11
C THR A 241 8.79 8.68 -25.12
#